data_AF-A0A4P7YAE0-F1
#
_entry.id   AF-A0A4P7YAE0-F1
#
_cell.length_a   1.000
_cell.length_b   1.000
_cell.length_c   1.000
_cell.angle_alpha   90.00
_cell.angle_beta   90.00
_cell.angle_gamma   90.00
#
_symmetry.space_group_name_H-M   'P 1'
#
loop_
_entity.id
_entity.type
_entity.pdbx_description
1 polymer ?
#
loop_
_entity_poly.entity_id
_entity_poly.type
_entity_poly.pdbx_seq_one_letter_code
_entity_poly.pdbx_strand_id
1 'polypeptide(L)'
;MTQPKISSIAYLIAEPVRAVILITLADGSSMSASALADAAGVTPQTASSHLAKLLDGGLLTVETKGRNRFYQLAGPDVSHVLESLAAVAPQTSSWRSLPNRSAHELRFARCCYDHLAGQVGVAVTQGMLEQGFLLESDEREYVLTRRGTEWLQSLNPQAGEPCLHDHLQARRCLDWTERQHHIAGPLGTHLLETFCRQGWLRRTAGSRAVYVTGSGWRAFKLHLGIEHLRHLEAPLHAVTPARKTLMPAPVAS
;
A
#
# COMPACT_ATOMS: atom_id res chain seq x y z
N MET A 1 17.89 -25.75 18.46
CA MET A 1 16.79 -24.97 17.87
C MET A 1 16.91 -23.55 18.39
N THR A 2 17.29 -22.59 17.55
CA THR A 2 17.45 -21.19 17.97
C THR A 2 16.07 -20.55 18.04
N GLN A 3 15.60 -20.23 19.24
CA GLN A 3 14.30 -19.57 19.41
C GLN A 3 14.37 -18.15 18.86
N PRO A 4 13.46 -17.74 17.96
CA PRO A 4 13.42 -16.36 17.48
C PRO A 4 13.14 -15.43 18.66
N LYS A 5 14.00 -14.42 18.87
CA LYS A 5 13.85 -13.43 19.94
C LYS A 5 12.79 -12.39 19.56
N ILE A 6 11.52 -12.79 19.62
CA ILE A 6 10.38 -11.91 19.30
C ILE A 6 10.40 -10.63 20.16
N SER A 7 10.83 -10.73 21.42
CA SER A 7 10.90 -9.60 22.35
C SER A 7 11.83 -8.48 21.90
N SER A 8 12.95 -8.78 21.22
CA SER A 8 13.85 -7.73 20.73
C SER A 8 13.25 -6.94 19.58
N ILE A 9 12.54 -7.62 18.68
CA ILE A 9 11.82 -6.94 17.57
C ILE A 9 10.65 -6.13 18.12
N ALA A 10 9.85 -6.70 19.01
CA ALA A 10 8.75 -6.00 19.65
C ALA A 10 9.23 -4.74 20.40
N TYR A 11 10.35 -4.82 21.12
CA TYR A 11 10.96 -3.67 21.79
C TYR A 11 11.38 -2.56 20.82
N LEU A 12 11.90 -2.92 19.64
CA LEU A 12 12.22 -1.95 18.60
C LEU A 12 10.94 -1.31 18.03
N ILE A 13 9.87 -2.06 17.82
CA ILE A 13 8.63 -1.50 17.27
C ILE A 13 7.87 -0.64 18.30
N ALA A 14 7.91 -1.00 19.57
CA ALA A 14 7.10 -0.38 20.64
C ALA A 14 7.46 1.08 20.99
N GLU A 15 8.37 1.72 20.27
CA GLU A 15 8.75 3.12 20.49
C GLU A 15 8.09 4.03 19.44
N PRO A 16 7.38 5.11 19.84
CA PRO A 16 6.56 5.91 18.94
C PRO A 16 7.26 6.45 17.69
N VAL A 17 8.48 7.00 17.83
CA VAL A 17 9.22 7.58 16.69
C VAL A 17 9.61 6.48 15.70
N ARG A 18 10.10 5.33 16.19
CA ARG A 18 10.40 4.16 15.35
C ARG A 18 9.15 3.63 14.66
N ALA A 19 8.01 3.56 15.34
CA ALA A 19 6.75 3.15 14.73
C ALA A 19 6.36 4.06 13.55
N VAL A 20 6.45 5.39 13.72
CA VAL A 20 6.16 6.35 12.63
C VAL A 20 7.12 6.18 11.46
N ILE A 21 8.41 6.01 11.72
CA ILE A 21 9.42 5.75 10.68
C ILE A 21 9.09 4.45 9.91
N LEU A 22 8.82 3.36 10.62
CA LEU A 22 8.52 2.06 10.03
C LEU A 22 7.23 2.09 9.20
N ILE A 23 6.17 2.75 9.69
CA ILE A 23 4.92 2.92 8.95
C ILE A 23 5.12 3.81 7.71
N THR A 24 5.95 4.85 7.82
CA THR A 24 6.27 5.73 6.69
C THR A 24 6.94 4.97 5.55
N LEU A 25 7.78 3.98 5.87
CA LEU A 25 8.47 3.13 4.89
C LEU A 25 7.65 1.90 4.47
N ALA A 26 6.45 1.69 5.03
CA ALA A 26 5.62 0.53 4.75
C ALA A 26 5.10 0.49 3.30
N ASP A 27 5.20 1.61 2.57
CA ASP A 27 4.89 1.67 1.14
C ASP A 27 6.00 1.10 0.25
N GLY A 28 7.10 0.65 0.85
CA GLY A 28 8.27 0.16 0.14
C GLY A 28 9.21 1.27 -0.33
N SER A 29 8.93 2.53 -0.02
CA SER A 29 9.79 3.66 -0.39
C SER A 29 11.17 3.60 0.26
N SER A 30 12.12 4.27 -0.37
CA SER A 30 13.48 4.46 0.15
C SER A 30 13.68 5.96 0.41
N MET A 31 13.85 6.34 1.69
CA MET A 31 13.80 7.75 2.13
C MET A 31 15.08 8.17 2.85
N SER A 32 15.43 9.46 2.76
CA SER A 32 16.57 10.00 3.49
C SER A 32 16.27 10.15 4.99
N ALA A 33 17.33 10.19 5.81
CA ALA A 33 17.19 10.42 7.25
C ALA A 33 16.44 11.73 7.57
N SER A 34 16.67 12.80 6.79
CA SER A 34 16.00 14.09 6.97
C SER A 34 14.49 13.97 6.71
N ALA A 35 14.09 13.30 5.63
CA ALA A 35 12.68 13.14 5.31
C ALA A 35 11.94 12.28 6.37
N LEU A 36 12.63 11.29 6.93
CA LEU A 36 12.10 10.46 8.02
C LEU A 36 12.03 11.22 9.35
N ALA A 37 12.99 12.13 9.61
CA ALA A 37 12.95 13.02 10.76
C ALA A 37 11.74 13.97 10.69
N ASP A 38 11.51 14.56 9.51
CA ASP A 38 10.37 15.43 9.25
C ASP A 38 9.04 14.67 9.43
N ALA A 39 8.92 13.47 8.85
CA ALA A 39 7.73 12.63 8.97
C ALA A 39 7.42 12.23 10.42
N ALA A 40 8.45 12.03 11.25
CA ALA A 40 8.30 11.68 12.65
C ALA A 40 8.24 12.89 13.61
N GLY A 41 8.36 14.12 13.10
CA GLY A 41 8.33 15.34 13.90
C GLY A 41 9.49 15.46 14.89
N VAL A 42 10.67 14.91 14.55
CA VAL A 42 11.87 14.90 15.42
C VAL A 42 13.07 15.54 14.74
N THR A 43 14.12 15.83 15.51
CA THR A 43 15.37 16.36 14.94
C THR A 43 16.11 15.30 14.11
N PRO A 44 16.95 15.69 13.13
CA PRO A 44 17.77 14.75 12.37
C PRO A 44 18.69 13.89 13.24
N GLN A 45 19.18 14.44 14.36
CA GLN A 45 20.05 13.74 15.28
C GLN A 45 19.29 12.67 16.07
N THR A 46 18.07 12.99 16.55
CA THR A 46 17.18 12.00 17.16
C THR A 46 16.84 10.90 16.16
N ALA A 47 16.37 11.26 14.95
CA ALA A 47 16.05 10.29 13.91
C ALA A 47 17.21 9.35 13.59
N SER A 48 18.44 9.87 13.47
CA SER A 48 19.64 9.07 13.22
C SER A 48 19.88 8.00 14.29
N SER A 49 19.62 8.31 15.57
CA SER A 49 19.71 7.35 16.67
C SER A 49 18.65 6.24 16.57
N HIS A 50 17.42 6.59 16.21
CA HIS A 50 16.36 5.58 15.98
C HIS A 50 16.66 4.71 14.76
N LEU A 51 17.14 5.30 13.67
CA LEU A 51 17.50 4.58 12.44
C LEU A 51 18.65 3.58 12.67
N ALA A 52 19.67 3.96 13.46
CA ALA A 52 20.75 3.05 13.83
C ALA A 52 20.22 1.81 14.56
N LYS A 53 19.35 1.99 15.57
CA LYS A 53 18.74 0.87 16.31
C LYS A 53 17.89 -0.04 15.43
N LEU A 54 17.17 0.53 14.46
CA LEU A 54 16.35 -0.24 13.52
C LEU A 54 17.21 -1.01 12.50
N LEU A 55 18.33 -0.43 12.05
CA LEU A 55 19.31 -1.12 11.21
C LEU A 55 19.98 -2.27 11.96
N ASP A 56 20.48 -2.01 13.17
CA ASP A 56 21.11 -3.04 14.02
C ASP A 56 20.14 -4.19 14.34
N GLY A 57 18.85 -3.87 14.47
CA GLY A 57 17.78 -4.83 14.66
C GLY A 57 17.31 -5.56 13.41
N GLY A 58 17.86 -5.24 12.23
CA GLY A 58 17.50 -5.86 10.95
C GLY A 58 16.10 -5.50 10.43
N LEU A 59 15.50 -4.42 10.93
CA LEU A 59 14.18 -3.95 10.46
C LEU A 59 14.29 -3.04 9.24
N LEU A 60 15.46 -2.42 9.04
CA LEU A 60 15.76 -1.56 7.91
C LEU A 60 16.97 -2.07 7.13
N THR A 61 17.04 -1.66 5.87
CA THR A 61 18.23 -1.67 5.03
C THR A 61 18.61 -0.23 4.68
N VAL A 62 19.88 -0.03 4.31
CA VAL A 62 20.38 1.27 3.90
C VAL A 62 21.17 1.17 2.61
N GLU A 63 20.87 2.05 1.67
CA GLU A 63 21.63 2.25 0.44
C GLU A 63 22.31 3.61 0.49
N THR A 64 23.60 3.66 0.15
CA THR A 64 24.33 4.93 0.06
C THR A 64 24.39 5.39 -1.39
N LYS A 65 23.77 6.54 -1.68
CA LYS A 65 23.79 7.17 -2.99
C LYS A 65 24.47 8.54 -2.89
N GLY A 66 25.75 8.57 -3.25
CA GLY A 66 26.60 9.75 -3.08
C GLY A 66 26.82 10.06 -1.60
N ARG A 67 26.48 11.28 -1.17
CA ARG A 67 26.61 11.71 0.23
C ARG A 67 25.39 11.36 1.10
N ASN A 68 24.32 10.90 0.48
CA ASN A 68 23.05 10.67 1.15
C ASN A 68 22.83 9.17 1.39
N ARG A 69 22.31 8.85 2.56
CA ARG A 69 21.85 7.51 2.93
C ARG A 69 20.33 7.45 2.79
N PHE A 70 19.86 6.41 2.13
CA PHE A 70 18.44 6.13 1.95
C PHE A 70 18.09 4.83 2.67
N TYR A 71 17.04 4.89 3.47
CA TYR A 71 16.59 3.81 4.34
C TYR A 71 15.29 3.24 3.79
N GLN A 72 15.16 1.92 3.84
CA GLN A 72 14.00 1.16 3.40
C GLN A 72 13.72 0.05 4.42
N LEU A 73 12.50 -0.48 4.48
CA LEU A 73 12.24 -1.71 5.24
C LEU A 73 13.10 -2.85 4.71
N ALA A 74 13.61 -3.69 5.61
CA ALA A 74 14.53 -4.76 5.24
C ALA A 74 13.89 -5.80 4.30
N GLY A 75 12.57 -5.96 4.36
CA GLY A 75 11.85 -6.88 3.50
C GLY A 75 10.35 -6.92 3.77
N PRO A 76 9.61 -7.75 3.01
CA PRO A 76 8.16 -7.86 3.11
C PRO A 76 7.71 -8.36 4.49
N ASP A 77 8.48 -9.24 5.14
CA ASP A 77 8.12 -9.78 6.46
C ASP A 77 7.99 -8.70 7.55
N VAL A 78 8.85 -7.67 7.50
CA VAL A 78 8.76 -6.54 8.44
C VAL A 78 7.44 -5.79 8.24
N SER A 79 7.07 -5.56 6.98
CA SER A 79 5.79 -4.94 6.64
C SER A 79 4.62 -5.79 7.15
N HIS A 80 4.66 -7.11 6.99
CA HIS A 80 3.58 -8.00 7.44
C HIS A 80 3.38 -7.94 8.95
N VAL A 81 4.47 -7.87 9.72
CA VAL A 81 4.40 -7.72 11.18
C VAL A 81 3.75 -6.39 11.56
N LEU A 82 4.13 -5.29 10.90
CA LEU A 82 3.56 -3.96 11.16
C LEU A 82 2.05 -3.92 10.87
N GLU A 83 1.63 -4.53 9.76
CA GLU A 83 0.21 -4.61 9.38
C GLU A 83 -0.59 -5.48 10.36
N SER A 84 -0.03 -6.61 10.78
CA SER A 84 -0.65 -7.50 11.77
C SER A 84 -0.82 -6.80 13.12
N LEU A 85 0.17 -6.03 13.56
CA LEU A 85 0.08 -5.23 14.78
C LEU A 85 -0.95 -4.11 14.66
N ALA A 86 -1.01 -3.43 13.52
CA ALA A 86 -1.99 -2.38 13.27
C ALA A 86 -3.44 -2.93 13.27
N ALA A 87 -3.65 -4.14 12.74
CA ALA A 87 -4.97 -4.78 12.71
C ALA A 87 -5.54 -5.08 14.11
N VAL A 88 -4.68 -5.40 15.09
CA VAL A 88 -5.09 -5.72 16.47
C VAL A 88 -5.06 -4.51 17.42
N ALA A 89 -4.44 -3.40 17.01
CA ALA A 89 -4.31 -2.22 17.85
C ALA A 89 -5.66 -1.48 18.05
N PRO A 90 -5.87 -0.87 19.24
CA PRO A 90 -7.03 -0.02 19.50
C PRO A 90 -7.06 1.21 18.59
N GLN A 91 -8.25 1.62 18.15
CA GLN A 91 -8.42 2.78 17.29
C GLN A 91 -8.17 4.07 18.09
N THR A 92 -7.01 4.70 17.90
CA THR A 92 -6.83 6.09 18.31
C THR A 92 -7.24 7.01 17.16
N SER A 93 -7.94 8.11 17.48
CA SER A 93 -8.35 9.13 16.50
C SER A 93 -7.18 9.77 15.74
N SER A 94 -5.95 9.59 16.21
CA SER A 94 -4.70 10.08 15.60
C SER A 94 -4.38 9.43 14.25
N TRP A 95 -4.89 8.23 13.94
CA TRP A 95 -4.70 7.59 12.62
C TRP A 95 -5.47 8.29 11.49
N ARG A 96 -6.40 9.21 11.82
CA ARG A 96 -7.09 10.01 10.79
C ARG A 96 -6.19 11.08 10.18
N SER A 97 -5.12 11.49 10.86
CA SER A 97 -4.07 12.33 10.28
C SER A 97 -2.95 11.42 9.81
N LEU A 98 -3.06 10.94 8.57
CA LEU A 98 -1.97 10.21 7.95
C LEU A 98 -0.77 11.16 7.83
N PRO A 99 0.43 10.76 8.29
CA PRO A 99 1.53 11.69 8.52
C PRO A 99 2.07 12.31 7.23
N ASN A 100 1.80 11.71 6.07
CA ASN A 100 2.30 12.17 4.77
C ASN A 100 1.46 11.62 3.60
N ARG A 101 1.78 12.11 2.39
CA ARG A 101 1.13 11.73 1.12
C ARG A 101 1.23 10.23 0.82
N SER A 102 2.38 9.59 1.06
CA SER A 102 2.56 8.15 0.83
C SER A 102 1.57 7.32 1.67
N ALA A 103 1.36 7.70 2.93
CA ALA A 103 0.40 7.04 3.79
C ALA A 103 -1.05 7.20 3.29
N HIS A 104 -1.39 8.35 2.70
CA HIS A 104 -2.66 8.52 1.98
C HIS A 104 -2.77 7.65 0.72
N GLU A 105 -1.71 7.56 -0.08
CA GLU A 105 -1.68 6.73 -1.30
C GLU A 105 -1.86 5.24 -0.97
N LEU A 106 -1.20 4.75 0.08
CA LEU A 106 -1.38 3.37 0.54
C LEU A 106 -2.77 3.06 1.07
N ARG A 107 -3.36 4.00 1.81
CA ARG A 107 -4.73 3.85 2.30
C ARG A 107 -5.70 3.80 1.13
N PHE A 108 -5.49 4.62 0.11
CA PHE A 108 -6.34 4.67 -1.06
C PHE A 108 -6.32 3.36 -1.84
N ALA A 109 -5.15 2.94 -2.32
CA ALA A 109 -5.00 1.71 -3.08
C ALA A 109 -3.56 1.19 -3.01
N ARG A 110 -3.39 -0.09 -2.66
CA ARG A 110 -2.08 -0.72 -2.55
C ARG A 110 -2.12 -2.21 -2.86
N CYS A 111 -0.94 -2.80 -3.06
CA CYS A 111 -0.72 -4.23 -2.93
C CYS A 111 -0.50 -4.56 -1.45
N CYS A 112 -1.42 -5.27 -0.81
CA CYS A 112 -1.19 -5.77 0.56
C CYS A 112 -0.11 -6.86 0.53
N TYR A 113 -0.20 -7.77 -0.43
CA TYR A 113 0.84 -8.73 -0.75
C TYR A 113 0.95 -8.80 -2.27
N ASP A 114 0.23 -9.76 -2.84
CA ASP A 114 0.01 -10.02 -4.24
C ASP A 114 -1.40 -9.62 -4.72
N HIS A 115 -2.22 -9.06 -3.82
CA HIS A 115 -3.61 -8.68 -4.07
C HIS A 115 -3.88 -7.21 -3.72
N LEU A 116 -4.96 -6.68 -4.30
CA LEU A 116 -5.40 -5.29 -4.15
C LEU A 116 -6.03 -5.06 -2.77
N ALA A 117 -5.63 -3.97 -2.12
CA ALA A 117 -6.11 -3.56 -0.80
C ALA A 117 -6.24 -2.03 -0.72
N GLY A 118 -6.54 -1.52 0.48
CA GLY A 118 -6.95 -0.13 0.70
C GLY A 118 -8.42 0.09 0.35
N GLN A 119 -8.82 1.35 0.31
CA GLN A 119 -10.20 1.76 -0.03
C GLN A 119 -10.68 1.14 -1.32
N VAL A 120 -9.84 1.10 -2.36
CA VAL A 120 -10.20 0.50 -3.64
C VAL A 120 -10.33 -1.02 -3.54
N GLY A 121 -9.42 -1.72 -2.82
CA GLY A 121 -9.52 -3.17 -2.66
C GLY A 121 -10.77 -3.62 -1.91
N VAL A 122 -11.13 -2.88 -0.86
CA VAL A 122 -12.38 -3.06 -0.11
C VAL A 122 -13.59 -2.77 -1.00
N ALA A 123 -13.60 -1.64 -1.72
CA ALA A 123 -14.70 -1.27 -2.61
C ALA A 123 -14.90 -2.29 -3.74
N VAL A 124 -13.81 -2.81 -4.33
CA VAL A 124 -13.87 -3.90 -5.32
C VAL A 124 -14.51 -5.14 -4.72
N THR A 125 -14.10 -5.52 -3.51
CA THR A 125 -14.65 -6.70 -2.82
C THR A 125 -16.14 -6.53 -2.57
N GLN A 126 -16.54 -5.37 -2.05
CA GLN A 126 -17.94 -5.05 -1.79
C GLN A 126 -18.77 -5.03 -3.07
N GLY A 127 -18.27 -4.41 -4.14
CA GLY A 127 -18.93 -4.42 -5.45
C GLY A 127 -19.08 -5.83 -6.02
N MET A 128 -18.09 -6.71 -5.85
CA MET A 128 -18.21 -8.11 -6.28
C MET A 128 -19.28 -8.88 -5.48
N LEU A 129 -19.43 -8.61 -4.18
CA LEU A 129 -20.50 -9.18 -3.35
C LEU A 129 -21.88 -8.66 -3.78
N GLU A 130 -22.01 -7.34 -3.99
CA GLU A 130 -23.26 -6.70 -4.40
C GLU A 130 -23.74 -7.15 -5.78
N GLN A 131 -22.81 -7.39 -6.72
CA GLN A 131 -23.14 -7.92 -8.05
C GLN A 131 -23.38 -9.43 -8.07
N GLY A 132 -23.19 -10.12 -6.93
CA GLY A 132 -23.32 -11.57 -6.80
C GLY A 132 -22.21 -12.36 -7.51
N PHE A 133 -21.04 -11.75 -7.73
CA PHE A 133 -19.85 -12.44 -8.23
C PHE A 133 -19.17 -13.25 -7.13
N LEU A 134 -19.29 -12.80 -5.88
CA LEU A 134 -18.81 -13.49 -4.69
C LEU A 134 -19.96 -13.78 -3.74
N LEU A 135 -19.79 -14.84 -2.96
CA LEU A 135 -20.58 -15.12 -1.77
C LEU A 135 -19.65 -15.24 -0.58
N GLU A 136 -20.09 -14.80 0.59
CA GLU A 136 -19.37 -15.10 1.84
C GLU A 136 -19.61 -16.55 2.22
N SER A 137 -18.54 -17.28 2.53
CA SER A 137 -18.57 -18.68 2.97
C SER A 137 -17.73 -18.83 4.23
N ASP A 138 -18.30 -19.37 5.29
CA ASP A 138 -17.71 -19.41 6.63
C ASP A 138 -17.05 -18.08 7.06
N GLU A 139 -16.32 -18.06 8.17
CA GLU A 139 -15.74 -16.81 8.70
C GLU A 139 -14.50 -16.33 7.91
N ARG A 140 -13.91 -17.14 7.03
CA ARG A 140 -12.57 -16.86 6.46
C ARG A 140 -12.49 -16.82 4.94
N GLU A 141 -13.56 -17.15 4.23
CA GLU A 141 -13.49 -17.37 2.78
C GLU A 141 -14.61 -16.65 2.02
N TYR A 142 -14.30 -16.36 0.77
CA TYR A 142 -15.25 -15.99 -0.26
C TYR A 142 -15.35 -17.16 -1.24
N VAL A 143 -16.53 -17.36 -1.81
CA VAL A 143 -16.76 -18.33 -2.86
C VAL A 143 -17.08 -17.56 -4.14
N LEU A 144 -16.30 -17.84 -5.20
CA LEU A 144 -16.58 -17.31 -6.52
C LEU A 144 -17.80 -18.01 -7.11
N THR A 145 -18.81 -17.22 -7.49
CA THR A 145 -20.02 -17.76 -8.12
C THR A 145 -19.77 -18.06 -9.60
N ARG A 146 -20.63 -18.87 -10.21
CA ARG A 146 -20.61 -19.08 -11.67
C ARG A 146 -20.65 -17.76 -12.45
N ARG A 147 -21.48 -16.81 -12.00
CA ARG A 147 -21.57 -15.47 -12.60
C ARG A 147 -20.26 -14.70 -12.46
N GLY A 148 -19.58 -14.82 -11.31
CA GLY A 148 -18.26 -14.23 -11.10
C GLY A 148 -17.19 -14.83 -12.02
N THR A 149 -17.22 -16.14 -12.24
CA THR A 149 -16.34 -16.83 -13.20
C THR A 149 -16.57 -16.36 -14.63
N GLU A 150 -17.83 -16.31 -15.08
CA GLU A 150 -18.21 -15.80 -16.40
C GLU A 150 -17.77 -14.34 -16.58
N TRP A 151 -17.93 -13.51 -15.54
CA TRP A 151 -17.46 -12.12 -15.55
C TRP A 151 -15.93 -12.03 -15.68
N LEU A 152 -15.17 -12.81 -14.90
CA LEU A 152 -13.70 -12.83 -15.00
C LEU A 152 -13.23 -13.27 -16.40
N GLN A 153 -13.85 -14.29 -16.98
CA GLN A 153 -13.56 -14.72 -18.34
C GLN A 153 -13.86 -13.62 -19.37
N SER A 154 -14.95 -12.85 -19.18
CA SER A 154 -15.27 -11.72 -20.06
C SER A 154 -14.22 -10.61 -20.01
N LEU A 155 -13.55 -10.43 -18.85
CA LEU A 155 -12.45 -9.48 -18.70
C LEU A 155 -11.14 -9.96 -19.31
N ASN A 156 -10.98 -11.25 -19.58
CA ASN A 156 -9.74 -11.79 -20.11
C ASN A 156 -9.97 -13.07 -20.92
N PRO A 157 -10.55 -12.96 -22.14
CA PRO A 157 -10.96 -14.14 -22.92
C PRO A 157 -9.80 -15.04 -23.38
N GLN A 158 -8.56 -14.52 -23.31
CA GLN A 158 -7.34 -15.22 -23.72
C GLN A 158 -6.65 -15.93 -22.55
N ALA A 159 -6.99 -15.59 -21.30
CA ALA A 159 -6.69 -16.48 -20.19
C ALA A 159 -7.68 -17.64 -20.30
N GLY A 160 -7.19 -18.87 -20.49
CA GLY A 160 -8.05 -20.06 -20.37
C GLY A 160 -8.82 -20.05 -19.05
N GLU A 161 -9.81 -20.94 -18.89
CA GLU A 161 -10.61 -20.98 -17.65
C GLU A 161 -9.69 -20.88 -16.44
N PRO A 162 -9.83 -19.82 -15.61
CA PRO A 162 -9.00 -19.75 -14.43
C PRO A 162 -9.36 -21.02 -13.64
N CYS A 163 -8.33 -21.79 -13.29
CA CYS A 163 -8.48 -23.12 -12.66
C CYS A 163 -8.95 -22.93 -11.21
N LEU A 164 -10.15 -22.35 -11.05
CA LEU A 164 -10.75 -21.86 -9.81
C LEU A 164 -11.66 -22.91 -9.20
N HIS A 165 -11.23 -24.17 -9.23
CA HIS A 165 -12.04 -25.32 -8.85
C HIS A 165 -11.97 -25.66 -7.35
N ASP A 166 -11.31 -24.84 -6.53
CA ASP A 166 -11.07 -25.15 -5.13
C ASP A 166 -11.47 -24.01 -4.18
N HIS A 167 -12.04 -24.36 -3.02
CA HIS A 167 -12.66 -23.42 -2.07
C HIS A 167 -11.64 -22.50 -1.37
N LEU A 168 -10.36 -22.85 -1.39
CA LEU A 168 -9.25 -22.13 -0.73
C LEU A 168 -8.72 -20.90 -1.49
N GLN A 169 -9.40 -20.48 -2.57
CA GLN A 169 -8.81 -19.57 -3.54
C GLN A 169 -9.15 -18.09 -3.33
N ALA A 170 -10.18 -17.76 -2.57
CA ALA A 170 -10.58 -16.38 -2.27
C ALA A 170 -10.69 -16.18 -0.75
N ARG A 171 -9.59 -15.80 -0.11
CA ARG A 171 -9.54 -15.61 1.34
C ARG A 171 -10.01 -14.22 1.73
N ARG A 172 -10.58 -14.10 2.93
CA ARG A 172 -10.89 -12.81 3.56
C ARG A 172 -9.63 -12.25 4.21
N CYS A 173 -9.05 -11.19 3.64
CA CYS A 173 -7.93 -10.48 4.24
C CYS A 173 -8.44 -9.20 4.90
N LEU A 174 -8.13 -9.00 6.18
CA LEU A 174 -8.53 -7.80 6.90
C LEU A 174 -7.65 -6.62 6.47
N ASP A 175 -8.25 -5.61 5.84
CA ASP A 175 -7.57 -4.35 5.57
C ASP A 175 -7.36 -3.59 6.88
N TRP A 176 -6.11 -3.36 7.28
CA TRP A 176 -5.80 -2.67 8.53
C TRP A 176 -6.11 -1.16 8.49
N THR A 177 -6.17 -0.56 7.30
CA THR A 177 -6.49 0.87 7.14
C THR A 177 -7.99 1.14 7.15
N GLU A 178 -8.80 0.23 6.59
CA GLU A 178 -10.26 0.37 6.48
C GLU A 178 -11.04 -0.51 7.48
N ARG A 179 -10.37 -1.48 8.12
CA ARG A 179 -10.96 -2.50 9.02
C ARG A 179 -12.10 -3.29 8.38
N GLN A 180 -12.03 -3.47 7.07
CA GLN A 180 -12.96 -4.26 6.28
C GLN A 180 -12.21 -5.35 5.55
N HIS A 181 -12.89 -6.45 5.26
CA HIS A 181 -12.27 -7.54 4.53
C HIS A 181 -12.24 -7.25 3.04
N HIS A 182 -11.10 -7.54 2.41
CA HIS A 182 -10.94 -7.57 0.97
C HIS A 182 -10.50 -8.95 0.49
N ILE A 183 -10.63 -9.21 -0.80
CA ILE A 183 -10.29 -10.51 -1.41
C ILE A 183 -8.77 -10.68 -1.47
N ALA A 184 -8.30 -11.83 -0.98
CA ALA A 184 -6.92 -12.27 -1.07
C ALA A 184 -6.83 -13.72 -1.58
N GLY A 185 -5.61 -14.25 -1.64
CA GLY A 185 -5.35 -15.58 -2.19
C GLY A 185 -5.31 -15.58 -3.72
N PRO A 186 -5.27 -16.76 -4.36
CA PRO A 186 -5.17 -16.90 -5.80
C PRO A 186 -6.13 -16.02 -6.61
N LEU A 187 -7.37 -15.87 -6.16
CA LEU A 187 -8.34 -14.99 -6.80
C LEU A 187 -7.95 -13.51 -6.69
N GLY A 188 -7.53 -13.06 -5.51
CA GLY A 188 -7.09 -11.68 -5.30
C GLY A 188 -5.88 -11.31 -6.18
N THR A 189 -4.94 -12.25 -6.32
CA THR A 189 -3.77 -12.13 -7.20
C THR A 189 -4.20 -12.05 -8.67
N HIS A 190 -5.07 -12.95 -9.09
CA HIS A 190 -5.60 -12.97 -10.45
C HIS A 190 -6.35 -11.69 -10.81
N LEU A 191 -7.14 -11.15 -9.87
CA LEU A 191 -7.84 -9.87 -10.05
C LEU A 191 -6.86 -8.71 -10.24
N LEU A 192 -5.85 -8.59 -9.37
CA LEU A 192 -4.84 -7.55 -9.47
C LEU A 192 -4.12 -7.61 -10.83
N GLU A 193 -3.68 -8.80 -11.24
CA GLU A 193 -3.02 -9.01 -12.53
C GLU A 193 -3.93 -8.67 -13.71
N THR A 194 -5.19 -9.09 -13.66
CA THR A 194 -6.18 -8.81 -14.72
C THR A 194 -6.43 -7.32 -14.84
N PHE A 195 -6.64 -6.62 -13.72
CA PHE A 195 -6.85 -5.17 -13.73
C PHE A 195 -5.63 -4.40 -14.22
N CYS A 196 -4.41 -4.84 -13.87
CA CYS A 196 -3.19 -4.26 -14.42
C CYS A 196 -3.07 -4.52 -15.93
N ARG A 197 -3.39 -5.74 -16.39
CA ARG A 197 -3.34 -6.13 -17.82
C ARG A 197 -4.34 -5.34 -18.66
N GLN A 198 -5.53 -5.08 -18.13
CA GLN A 198 -6.55 -4.24 -18.76
C GLN A 198 -6.23 -2.73 -18.66
N GLY A 199 -5.13 -2.35 -18.01
CA GLY A 199 -4.75 -0.96 -17.81
C GLY A 199 -5.66 -0.18 -16.87
N TRP A 200 -6.45 -0.87 -16.04
CA TRP A 200 -7.32 -0.27 -15.02
C TRP A 200 -6.52 0.18 -13.80
N LEU A 201 -5.47 -0.58 -13.48
CA LEU A 201 -4.54 -0.31 -12.38
C LEU A 201 -3.12 -0.17 -12.90
N ARG A 202 -2.34 0.74 -12.31
CA ARG A 202 -0.91 0.90 -12.57
C ARG A 202 -0.14 0.76 -11.26
N ARG A 203 0.88 -0.11 -11.28
CA ARG A 203 1.83 -0.30 -10.18
C ARG A 203 3.05 0.58 -10.41
N THR A 204 3.57 1.17 -9.34
CA THR A 204 4.83 1.94 -9.39
C THR A 204 5.99 1.04 -8.95
N ALA A 205 7.07 1.01 -9.73
CA ALA A 205 8.25 0.24 -9.37
C ALA A 205 8.85 0.76 -8.05
N GLY A 206 9.14 -0.16 -7.12
CA GLY A 206 9.67 0.19 -5.80
C GLY A 206 8.64 0.75 -4.82
N SER A 207 7.34 0.71 -5.14
CA SER A 207 6.27 1.06 -4.21
C SER A 207 5.16 0.02 -4.24
N ARG A 208 4.49 -0.15 -3.09
CA ARG A 208 3.27 -0.94 -2.94
C ARG A 208 2.02 -0.17 -3.33
N ALA A 209 2.11 1.16 -3.54
CA ALA A 209 0.98 1.97 -3.98
C ALA A 209 0.51 1.55 -5.39
N VAL A 210 -0.80 1.57 -5.58
CA VAL A 210 -1.45 1.24 -6.85
C VAL A 210 -2.32 2.42 -7.26
N TYR A 211 -2.23 2.84 -8.52
CA TYR A 211 -3.04 3.93 -9.05
C TYR A 211 -4.15 3.39 -9.93
N VAL A 212 -5.37 3.87 -9.71
CA VAL A 212 -6.51 3.60 -10.59
C VAL A 212 -6.47 4.59 -11.76
N THR A 213 -6.53 4.10 -12.98
CA THR A 213 -6.51 4.93 -14.19
C THR A 213 -7.92 5.47 -14.50
N GLY A 214 -8.01 6.45 -15.40
CA GLY A 214 -9.32 6.94 -15.86
C GLY A 214 -10.15 5.87 -16.62
N SER A 215 -9.52 4.89 -17.27
CA SER A 215 -10.22 3.70 -17.78
C SER A 215 -10.64 2.77 -16.64
N GLY A 216 -9.80 2.61 -15.62
CA GLY A 216 -10.12 1.82 -14.43
C GLY A 216 -11.37 2.31 -13.70
N TRP A 217 -11.49 3.60 -13.44
CA TRP A 217 -12.70 4.15 -12.81
C TRP A 217 -13.97 3.93 -13.63
N ARG A 218 -13.89 4.09 -14.96
CA ARG A 218 -15.03 3.79 -15.86
C ARG A 218 -15.42 2.32 -15.80
N ALA A 219 -14.43 1.43 -15.77
CA ALA A 219 -14.66 0.00 -15.68
C ALA A 219 -15.22 -0.43 -14.31
N PHE A 220 -14.67 0.07 -13.22
CA PHE A 220 -15.16 -0.21 -11.86
C PHE A 220 -16.59 0.29 -11.67
N LYS A 221 -16.94 1.45 -12.22
CA LYS A 221 -18.32 1.93 -12.25
C LYS A 221 -19.23 0.98 -13.04
N LEU A 222 -18.81 0.59 -14.24
CA LEU A 222 -19.61 -0.26 -15.14
C LEU A 222 -19.84 -1.67 -14.57
N HIS A 223 -18.80 -2.30 -14.03
CA HIS A 223 -18.84 -3.71 -13.64
C HIS A 223 -19.15 -3.94 -12.17
N LEU A 224 -18.79 -2.99 -11.29
CA LEU A 224 -18.84 -3.16 -9.84
C LEU A 224 -19.64 -2.05 -9.13
N GLY A 225 -20.18 -1.08 -9.86
CA GLY A 225 -20.96 0.02 -9.28
C GLY A 225 -20.14 1.03 -8.47
N ILE A 226 -18.81 1.00 -8.58
CA ILE A 226 -17.93 1.85 -7.78
C ILE A 226 -17.78 3.22 -8.45
N GLU A 227 -18.35 4.25 -7.82
CA GLU A 227 -18.13 5.64 -8.23
C GLU A 227 -16.73 6.11 -7.83
N HIS A 228 -16.22 7.14 -8.53
CA HIS A 228 -14.88 7.68 -8.29
C HIS A 228 -14.69 8.08 -6.82
N LEU A 229 -13.93 7.28 -6.08
CA LEU A 229 -13.55 7.56 -4.70
C LEU A 229 -12.56 8.72 -4.76
N ARG A 230 -13.04 9.95 -4.54
CA ARG A 230 -12.16 11.12 -4.54
C ARG A 230 -11.31 11.08 -3.29
N HIS A 231 -10.03 10.70 -3.41
CA HIS A 231 -8.90 11.34 -2.71
C HIS A 231 -7.59 10.91 -3.38
N LEU A 232 -6.82 11.90 -3.87
CA LEU A 232 -5.54 11.82 -4.59
C LEU A 232 -5.58 11.69 -6.13
N GLU A 233 -6.45 12.46 -6.79
CA GLU A 233 -6.13 12.92 -8.14
C GLU A 233 -5.16 14.10 -8.05
N ALA A 234 -3.87 13.84 -8.18
CA ALA A 234 -2.93 14.85 -8.65
C ALA A 234 -1.94 14.19 -9.63
N PRO A 235 -2.02 14.49 -10.94
CA PRO A 235 -1.11 13.94 -11.92
C PRO A 235 0.33 14.44 -11.66
N LEU A 236 1.30 13.56 -11.93
CA LEU A 236 2.71 13.89 -12.05
C LEU A 236 2.88 14.91 -13.19
N HIS A 237 2.87 16.20 -12.89
CA HIS A 237 3.34 17.20 -13.83
C HIS A 237 4.87 17.16 -13.88
N ALA A 238 5.36 17.05 -15.11
CA ALA A 238 6.76 17.18 -15.48
C ALA A 238 7.43 18.35 -14.75
N VAL A 239 8.54 18.05 -14.06
CA VAL A 239 9.45 19.06 -13.56
C VAL A 239 10.19 19.64 -14.77
N THR A 240 9.66 20.73 -15.33
CA THR A 240 10.44 21.64 -16.17
C THR A 240 11.23 22.56 -15.22
N PRO A 241 12.56 22.69 -15.35
CA PRO A 241 13.33 23.55 -14.47
C PRO A 241 12.95 25.02 -14.70
N ALA A 242 12.57 25.72 -13.63
CA ALA A 242 12.33 27.15 -13.66
C ALA A 242 13.60 27.89 -14.11
N ARG A 243 13.50 28.65 -15.20
CA ARG A 243 14.50 29.67 -15.56
C ARG A 243 14.63 30.64 -14.38
N LYS A 244 15.85 30.77 -13.84
CA LYS A 244 16.21 31.87 -12.95
C LYS A 244 16.07 33.17 -13.73
N THR A 245 15.06 33.97 -13.40
CA THR A 245 15.02 35.39 -13.78
C THR A 245 16.06 36.11 -12.91
N LEU A 246 17.17 36.50 -13.53
CA LEU A 246 18.17 37.36 -12.92
C LEU A 246 17.54 38.75 -12.72
N MET A 247 17.33 39.18 -11.48
CA MET A 247 17.02 40.59 -11.20
C MET A 247 18.32 41.41 -11.31
N PRO A 248 18.33 42.55 -12.03
CA PRO A 248 19.50 43.42 -12.06
C PRO A 248 19.64 44.19 -10.73
N ALA A 249 20.90 44.38 -10.33
CA ALA A 249 21.30 45.08 -9.11
C ALA A 249 20.85 46.56 -9.09
N PRO A 250 20.63 47.15 -7.91
CA PRO A 250 20.27 48.56 -7.80
C PRO A 250 21.46 49.46 -8.15
N VAL A 251 21.23 50.43 -9.05
CA VAL A 251 22.16 51.51 -9.34
C VAL A 251 22.04 52.54 -8.22
N ALA A 252 23.15 52.84 -7.56
CA ALA A 252 23.28 53.94 -6.62
C ALA A 252 23.43 55.27 -7.38
N SER A 253 22.57 56.24 -7.08
CA SER A 253 22.82 57.69 -7.01
C SER A 253 21.56 58.39 -6.50
#